data_AF-A0A100WHU8-F1
#
_entry.id   AF-A0A100WHU8-F1
#
_cell.length_a   1.000
_cell.length_b   1.000
_cell.length_c   1.000
_cell.angle_alpha   90.00
_cell.angle_beta   90.00
_cell.angle_gamma   90.00
#
_symmetry.space_group_name_H-M   'P 1'
#
loop_
_entity.id
_entity.type
_entity.pdbx_description
1 polymer ?
#
loop_
_entity_poly.entity_id
_entity_poly.type
_entity_poly.pdbx_seq_one_letter_code
_entity_poly.pdbx_strand_id
1 'polypeptide(L)'
;MPEGIAVGVEDGVATIEFVDGSLRGPSLAKLFEAVAAAGLSPGVVVKRTRPWSYTAPESVVRAAGLLDDGTPAPAEENAKDAKGYDDGQPDMDWSRKAIDDFAAKLTPALDTTGEPNKQAAIDAIRAAQKTG
;
A
#
# COMPACT_ATOMS: atom_id res chain seq x y z
N MET A 1 8.54 13.25 -11.92
CA MET A 1 7.90 14.21 -11.00
C MET A 1 6.90 13.39 -10.18
N PRO A 2 7.02 13.30 -8.85
CA PRO A 2 6.32 12.26 -8.10
C PRO A 2 4.82 12.53 -8.06
N GLU A 3 4.05 11.46 -8.23
CA GLU A 3 2.61 11.46 -8.42
C GLU A 3 1.90 11.75 -7.08
N GLY A 4 1.40 12.98 -6.92
CA GLY A 4 0.36 13.34 -5.94
C GLY A 4 0.78 13.84 -4.55
N ILE A 5 2.05 13.72 -4.11
CA ILE A 5 2.51 14.25 -2.81
C ILE A 5 3.89 14.92 -2.98
N ALA A 6 4.03 16.15 -2.51
CA ALA A 6 5.29 16.87 -2.46
C ALA A 6 5.78 16.98 -1.01
N VAL A 7 7.01 16.54 -0.73
CA VAL A 7 7.61 16.62 0.60
C VAL A 7 8.93 17.38 0.54
N GLY A 8 9.08 18.39 1.39
CA GLY A 8 10.31 19.17 1.55
C GLY A 8 10.79 19.14 2.98
N VAL A 9 12.08 18.89 3.22
CA VAL A 9 12.67 18.84 4.57
C VAL A 9 13.50 20.09 4.81
N GLU A 10 13.23 20.76 5.92
CA GLU A 10 13.98 21.91 6.40
C GLU A 10 14.26 21.73 7.90
N ASP A 11 15.55 21.78 8.30
CA ASP A 11 15.98 21.69 9.71
C ASP A 11 15.44 20.46 10.49
N GLY A 12 15.36 19.30 9.83
CA GLY A 12 14.81 18.06 10.44
C GLY A 12 13.28 18.05 10.58
N VAL A 13 12.59 19.06 10.03
CA VAL A 13 11.14 19.12 9.93
C VAL A 13 10.74 18.93 8.47
N ALA A 14 9.91 17.92 8.22
CA ALA A 14 9.38 17.65 6.90
C ALA A 14 8.02 18.34 6.72
N THR A 15 7.91 19.12 5.65
CA THR A 15 6.69 19.76 5.16
C THR A 15 6.10 18.90 4.03
N ILE A 16 4.90 18.39 4.25
CA ILE A 16 4.15 17.53 3.34
C ILE A 16 3.01 18.35 2.73
N GLU A 17 2.99 18.43 1.40
CA GLU A 17 1.94 19.03 0.60
C GLU A 17 1.25 17.96 -0.25
N PHE A 18 -0.07 17.84 -0.07
CA PHE A 18 -0.88 16.89 -0.83
C PHE A 18 -1.38 17.57 -2.10
N VAL A 19 -0.77 17.23 -3.23
CA VAL A 19 -1.20 17.67 -4.55
C VAL A 19 -2.45 16.89 -4.99
N ASP A 20 -2.51 15.60 -4.65
CA ASP A 20 -3.68 14.74 -4.79
C ASP A 20 -4.41 14.58 -3.45
N GLY A 21 -5.65 15.06 -3.40
CA GLY A 21 -6.50 14.99 -2.21
C GLY A 21 -6.90 13.57 -1.80
N SER A 22 -6.89 12.62 -2.73
CA SER A 22 -7.23 11.20 -2.51
C SER A 22 -6.14 10.50 -1.70
N LEU A 23 -4.89 10.94 -1.83
CA LEU A 23 -3.76 10.40 -1.09
C LEU A 23 -3.67 10.95 0.34
N ARG A 24 -4.36 12.05 0.65
CA ARG A 24 -4.32 12.68 1.97
C ARG A 24 -4.80 11.77 3.08
N GLY A 25 -5.93 11.09 2.88
CA GLY A 25 -6.51 10.17 3.87
C GLY A 25 -5.55 9.03 4.25
N PRO A 26 -5.14 8.17 3.29
CA PRO A 26 -4.24 7.05 3.57
C PRO A 26 -2.86 7.52 4.06
N SER A 27 -2.31 8.61 3.51
CA SER A 27 -1.00 9.11 3.93
C SER A 27 -0.99 9.68 5.35
N LEU A 28 -2.07 10.36 5.77
CA LEU A 28 -2.19 10.82 7.16
C LEU A 28 -2.33 9.64 8.12
N ALA A 29 -3.03 8.57 7.73
CA ALA A 29 -3.12 7.36 8.55
C ALA A 29 -1.73 6.77 8.82
N LYS A 30 -0.91 6.58 7.77
CA LYS A 30 0.49 6.14 7.91
C LYS A 30 1.32 7.06 8.79
N LEU A 31 1.13 8.37 8.64
CA LEU A 31 1.86 9.36 9.42
C LEU A 31 1.54 9.22 10.92
N PHE A 32 0.26 9.08 11.28
CA PHE A 32 -0.14 8.86 12.66
C PHE A 32 0.28 7.49 13.21
N GLU A 33 0.28 6.45 12.38
CA GLU A 33 0.84 5.14 12.75
C GLU A 33 2.34 5.25 13.05
N ALA A 34 3.11 5.98 12.24
CA ALA A 34 4.53 6.24 12.48
C ALA A 34 4.78 7.08 13.74
N VAL A 35 3.94 8.07 14.03
CA VAL A 35 3.98 8.84 15.28
C VAL A 35 3.78 7.93 16.48
N ALA A 36 2.77 7.06 16.43
CA ALA A 36 2.46 6.11 17.50
C ALA A 36 3.59 5.10 17.69
N ALA A 37 4.15 4.57 16.59
CA ALA A 37 5.28 3.64 16.62
C ALA A 37 6.55 4.28 17.20
N ALA A 38 6.76 5.58 16.97
CA ALA A 38 7.85 6.35 17.56
C ALA A 38 7.61 6.74 19.04
N GLY A 39 6.46 6.39 19.61
CA GLY A 39 6.07 6.79 20.96
C GLY A 39 5.87 8.31 21.12
N LEU A 40 5.65 9.02 20.01
CA LEU A 40 5.45 10.46 19.97
C LEU A 40 3.97 10.81 20.15
N SER A 41 3.70 12.02 20.60
CA SER A 41 2.32 12.52 20.69
C SER A 41 1.78 12.93 19.32
N PRO A 42 0.49 12.72 19.00
CA PRO A 42 -0.10 13.13 17.72
C PRO A 42 0.02 14.64 17.44
N GLY A 43 0.24 15.46 18.47
CA GLY A 43 0.50 16.90 18.33
C GLY A 43 1.81 17.26 17.62
N VAL A 44 2.71 16.30 17.37
CA VAL A 44 3.92 16.54 16.54
C VAL A 44 3.59 16.78 15.07
N VAL A 45 2.40 16.36 14.62
CA VAL A 45 1.89 16.63 13.26
C VAL A 45 1.06 17.90 13.29
N VAL A 46 1.60 18.97 12.73
CA VAL A 46 0.96 20.29 12.71
C VAL A 46 0.37 20.56 11.33
N LYS A 47 -0.94 20.81 11.27
CA LYS A 47 -1.63 21.23 10.04
C LYS A 47 -1.49 22.73 9.85
N ARG A 48 -0.89 23.15 8.74
CA ARG A 48 -0.82 24.55 8.29
C ARG A 48 -2.00 24.85 7.36
N THR A 49 -2.61 26.01 7.55
CA THR A 49 -3.83 26.41 6.83
C THR A 49 -3.56 27.13 5.51
N ARG A 50 -2.40 27.80 5.35
CA ARG A 50 -1.96 28.44 4.09
C ARG A 50 -0.43 28.48 3.98
N PRO A 51 0.19 27.81 2.98
CA PRO A 51 -0.39 26.77 2.12
C PRO A 51 -0.88 25.56 2.95
N TRP A 52 -1.82 24.78 2.39
CA TRP A 52 -2.46 23.66 3.09
C TRP A 52 -1.50 22.47 3.21
N SER A 53 -0.59 22.57 4.16
CA SER A 53 0.54 21.65 4.35
C SER A 53 0.50 21.03 5.75
N TYR A 54 1.21 19.92 5.90
CA TYR A 54 1.40 19.25 7.18
C TYR A 54 2.88 19.26 7.51
N THR A 55 3.25 19.68 8.70
CA THR A 55 4.63 19.60 9.18
C THR A 55 4.74 18.52 10.24
N ALA A 56 5.73 17.65 10.09
CA ALA A 56 6.03 16.60 11.05
C ALA A 56 7.56 16.36 11.10
N PRO A 57 8.08 15.73 12.17
CA PRO A 57 9.50 15.40 12.25
C PRO A 57 9.94 14.52 11.08
N GLU A 58 11.10 14.80 10.49
CA GLU A 58 11.65 14.03 9.35
C GLU A 58 11.65 12.53 9.62
N SER A 59 12.09 12.11 10.82
CA SER A 59 12.12 10.69 11.21
C SER A 59 10.75 10.02 11.13
N VAL A 60 9.68 10.76 11.44
CA VAL A 60 8.30 10.25 11.38
C VAL A 60 7.83 10.20 9.92
N VAL A 61 8.12 11.23 9.12
CA VAL A 61 7.72 11.28 7.71
C VAL A 61 8.45 10.23 6.88
N ARG A 62 9.72 9.96 7.20
CA ARG A 62 10.50 8.86 6.66
C ARG A 62 9.94 7.51 7.10
N ALA A 63 9.62 7.34 8.38
CA ALA A 63 8.99 6.11 8.89
C ALA A 63 7.61 5.85 8.29
N ALA A 64 6.88 6.90 7.91
CA ALA A 64 5.60 6.81 7.22
C ALA A 64 5.73 6.47 5.72
N GLY A 65 6.96 6.38 5.18
CA GLY A 65 7.22 6.13 3.77
C GLY A 65 6.83 7.30 2.85
N LEU A 66 6.72 8.51 3.40
CA LEU A 66 6.38 9.73 2.65
C LEU A 66 7.61 10.49 2.15
N LEU A 67 8.79 10.19 2.71
CA LEU A 67 10.06 10.78 2.31
C LEU A 67 10.99 9.66 1.81
N ASP A 68 11.27 9.67 0.51
CA ASP A 68 12.10 8.65 -0.16
C ASP A 68 13.53 9.18 -0.37
N ASP A 69 14.52 8.50 0.21
CA ASP A 69 15.95 8.77 -0.01
C ASP A 69 16.43 7.89 -1.19
N GLY A 70 16.01 8.24 -2.40
CA GLY A 70 16.65 7.81 -3.65
C GLY A 70 16.86 6.31 -3.87
N THR A 71 15.96 5.43 -3.43
CA THR A 71 16.03 3.99 -3.79
C THR A 71 14.71 3.55 -4.41
N PRO A 72 14.66 3.27 -5.72
CA PRO A 72 13.43 2.78 -6.34
C PRO A 72 13.31 1.25 -6.13
N ALA A 73 12.41 0.80 -5.24
CA ALA A 73 11.73 -0.50 -5.32
C ALA A 73 10.60 -0.60 -4.26
N PRO A 74 9.57 -1.45 -4.44
CA PRO A 74 8.31 -1.07 -5.07
C PRO A 74 7.08 -1.32 -4.18
N ALA A 75 5.99 -0.59 -4.45
CA ALA A 75 4.60 -0.99 -4.20
C ALA A 75 4.29 -1.86 -2.97
N GLU A 76 4.12 -1.26 -1.79
CA GLU A 76 3.44 -1.95 -0.69
C GLU A 76 2.55 -0.97 0.10
N GLU A 77 1.31 -0.81 -0.37
CA GLU A 77 0.17 -0.69 0.55
C GLU A 77 -1.09 -1.19 -0.16
N ASN A 78 -1.25 -2.50 -0.15
CA ASN A 78 -2.52 -3.17 0.09
C ASN A 78 -2.18 -4.45 0.88
N ALA A 79 -1.52 -4.25 2.04
CA ALA A 79 -1.16 -5.30 2.98
C ALA A 79 -1.98 -5.19 4.28
N LYS A 80 -3.29 -4.93 4.14
CA LYS A 80 -4.25 -5.27 5.21
C LYS A 80 -5.14 -6.39 4.63
N ASP A 81 -4.95 -7.57 5.21
CA ASP A 81 -5.58 -8.86 4.88
C ASP A 81 -5.10 -9.56 3.60
N ALA A 82 -3.92 -10.19 3.71
CA ALA A 82 -3.61 -11.36 2.92
C ALA A 82 -3.01 -12.42 3.84
N LYS A 83 -3.83 -13.39 4.24
CA LYS A 83 -3.33 -14.73 4.58
C LYS A 83 -2.60 -15.24 3.33
N GLY A 84 -1.30 -14.98 3.26
CA GLY A 84 -0.49 -15.23 2.06
C GLY A 84 0.14 -16.62 2.10
N TYR A 85 -0.14 -17.41 1.07
CA TYR A 85 0.72 -18.47 0.55
C TYR A 85 1.02 -19.73 1.41
N ASP A 86 0.52 -19.86 2.63
CA ASP A 86 0.85 -21.02 3.49
C ASP A 86 -0.18 -22.19 3.41
N ASP A 87 -1.42 -21.94 2.96
CA ASP A 87 -2.53 -22.92 3.00
C ASP A 87 -2.77 -23.72 1.70
N GLY A 88 -1.96 -23.55 0.66
CA GLY A 88 -2.08 -24.32 -0.58
C GLY A 88 -3.01 -23.70 -1.63
N GLN A 89 -4.24 -24.20 -1.80
CA GLN A 89 -5.15 -23.76 -2.88
C GLN A 89 -5.75 -22.38 -2.57
N PRO A 90 -6.00 -21.54 -3.60
CA PRO A 90 -6.69 -20.28 -3.43
C PRO A 90 -8.12 -20.48 -2.95
N ASP A 91 -8.54 -19.65 -1.99
CA ASP A 91 -9.89 -19.62 -1.41
C ASP A 91 -10.44 -18.18 -1.30
N MET A 92 -11.66 -18.02 -0.79
CA MET A 92 -12.37 -16.74 -0.78
C MET A 92 -11.76 -15.70 0.18
N ASP A 93 -10.99 -16.14 1.17
CA ASP A 93 -10.24 -15.29 2.10
C ASP A 93 -8.97 -14.71 1.46
N TRP A 94 -8.50 -15.26 0.32
CA TRP A 94 -7.33 -14.71 -0.38
C TRP A 94 -7.68 -13.41 -1.09
N SER A 95 -6.75 -12.45 -1.10
CA SER A 95 -6.92 -11.22 -1.88
C SER A 95 -6.95 -11.55 -3.37
N ARG A 96 -7.72 -10.80 -4.17
CA ARG A 96 -7.84 -11.04 -5.62
C ARG A 96 -6.47 -11.09 -6.31
N LYS A 97 -5.59 -10.16 -5.97
CA LYS A 97 -4.19 -10.13 -6.45
C LYS A 97 -3.42 -11.42 -6.15
N ALA A 98 -3.62 -12.05 -4.98
CA ALA A 98 -2.95 -13.30 -4.63
C ALA A 98 -3.48 -14.48 -5.46
N ILE A 99 -4.78 -14.47 -5.78
CA ILE A 99 -5.41 -15.47 -6.65
C ILE A 99 -4.89 -15.34 -8.09
N ASP A 100 -4.80 -14.12 -8.62
CA ASP A 100 -4.24 -13.87 -9.96
C ASP A 100 -2.74 -14.26 -10.04
N ASP A 101 -1.96 -13.96 -9.00
CA ASP A 101 -0.54 -14.36 -8.90
C ASP A 101 -0.37 -15.88 -8.83
N PHE A 102 -1.25 -16.59 -8.10
CA PHE A 102 -1.24 -18.05 -8.06
C PHE A 102 -1.60 -18.65 -9.42
N ALA A 103 -2.62 -18.12 -10.10
CA ALA A 103 -3.02 -18.56 -11.44
C ALA A 103 -1.88 -18.42 -12.46
N ALA A 104 -1.13 -17.31 -12.39
CA ALA A 104 0.05 -17.08 -13.23
C ALA A 104 1.20 -18.06 -12.96
N LYS A 105 1.28 -18.64 -11.76
CA LYS A 105 2.28 -19.66 -11.37
C LYS A 105 1.87 -21.08 -11.70
N LEU A 106 0.62 -21.32 -12.11
CA LEU A 106 0.20 -22.64 -12.58
C LEU A 106 0.95 -23.04 -13.84
N THR A 107 1.01 -24.34 -14.09
CA THR A 107 1.54 -24.90 -15.33
C THR A 107 0.44 -25.76 -15.96
N PRO A 108 -0.22 -25.31 -17.04
CA PRO A 108 -0.03 -24.05 -17.76
C PRO A 108 -0.49 -22.80 -16.97
N ALA A 109 0.14 -21.65 -17.23
CA ALA A 109 -0.22 -20.38 -16.61
C ALA A 109 -1.65 -19.97 -17.05
N LEU A 110 -2.46 -19.58 -16.08
CA LEU A 110 -3.85 -19.18 -16.30
C LEU A 110 -4.00 -17.68 -16.06
N ASP A 111 -4.58 -16.97 -17.04
CA ASP A 111 -4.96 -15.57 -16.86
C ASP A 111 -6.38 -15.49 -16.29
N THR A 112 -6.50 -15.04 -15.04
CA THR A 112 -7.79 -14.84 -14.37
C THR A 112 -8.21 -13.37 -14.32
N THR A 113 -7.52 -12.48 -15.05
CA THR A 113 -7.82 -11.04 -15.05
C THR A 113 -9.15 -10.72 -15.71
N GLY A 114 -9.59 -11.58 -16.64
CA GLY A 114 -10.90 -11.50 -17.29
C GLY A 114 -12.09 -11.98 -16.45
N GLU A 115 -11.84 -12.57 -15.27
CA GLU A 115 -12.90 -13.18 -14.47
C GLU A 115 -13.71 -12.14 -13.70
N PRO A 116 -15.07 -12.20 -13.73
CA PRO A 116 -15.93 -11.12 -13.25
C PRO A 116 -15.88 -10.90 -11.73
N ASN A 117 -15.47 -11.91 -10.96
CA ASN A 117 -15.38 -11.83 -9.51
C ASN A 117 -14.41 -12.88 -8.96
N LYS A 118 -14.05 -12.74 -7.67
CA LYS A 118 -13.09 -13.60 -6.97
C LYS A 118 -13.42 -15.10 -7.09
N GLN A 119 -14.70 -15.45 -6.90
CA GLN A 119 -15.17 -16.83 -6.98
C GLN A 119 -14.93 -17.44 -8.35
N ALA A 120 -15.16 -16.68 -9.43
CA ALA A 120 -14.96 -17.13 -10.79
C ALA A 120 -13.47 -17.42 -11.09
N ALA A 121 -12.55 -16.58 -10.61
CA ALA A 121 -11.11 -16.85 -10.71
C ALA A 121 -10.68 -18.10 -9.94
N ILE A 122 -11.18 -18.32 -8.73
CA ILE A 122 -10.90 -19.53 -7.95
C ILE A 122 -11.44 -20.78 -8.67
N ASP A 123 -12.65 -20.69 -9.24
CA ASP A 123 -13.27 -21.79 -9.98
C ASP A 123 -12.46 -22.15 -11.23
N ALA A 124 -12.02 -21.13 -11.99
CA ALA A 124 -11.16 -21.31 -13.16
C ALA A 124 -9.83 -22.00 -12.81
N ILE A 125 -9.20 -21.62 -11.70
CA ILE A 125 -7.97 -22.26 -11.20
C ILE A 125 -8.23 -23.73 -10.84
N ARG A 126 -9.31 -24.03 -10.12
CA ARG A 126 -9.67 -25.41 -9.75
C ARG A 126 -9.99 -26.27 -10.97
N ALA A 127 -10.68 -25.70 -11.96
CA ALA A 127 -10.95 -26.36 -13.23
C ALA A 127 -9.65 -26.71 -13.97
N ALA A 128 -8.71 -25.77 -14.06
CA ALA A 128 -7.41 -26.00 -14.68
C ALA A 128 -6.63 -27.14 -14.00
N GLN A 129 -6.61 -27.18 -12.67
CA GLN A 129 -5.92 -28.22 -11.90
C GLN A 129 -6.54 -29.62 -12.02
N LYS A 130 -7.84 -29.72 -12.31
CA LYS A 130 -8.52 -31.01 -12.46
C LYS A 130 -8.26 -31.67 -13.83
N THR A 131 -7.70 -30.94 -14.78
CA THR A 131 -7.55 -31.37 -16.18
C THR A 131 -6.11 -31.72 -16.56
N GLY A 132 -5.17 -31.67 -15.61
CA GLY A 132 -3.78 -32.15 -15.75
C GLY A 132 -3.57 -33.47 -15.03
#